data_AF-A0AAU9XK91-F1
#
_entry.id   AF-A0AAU9XK91-F1
#
_cell.length_a   1.000
_cell.length_b   1.000
_cell.length_c   1.000
_cell.angle_alpha   90.00
_cell.angle_beta   90.00
_cell.angle_gamma   90.00
#
_symmetry.space_group_name_H-M   'P 1'
#
loop_
_entity.id
_entity.type
_entity.pdbx_description
1 polymer ?
#
loop_
_entity_poly.entity_id
_entity_poly.type
_entity_poly.pdbx_seq_one_letter_code
_entity_poly.pdbx_strand_id
1 'polypeptide(L)'
;MGGRGLKSVETQYKMTKVKTAVKLYTNQDSTMELVRLFDEKCERNGRRSIVKDAKKYAEEMGLELSLSSGAVVTTTDSNEDISSEKVGKVMQNSMNAKRIDTIKDQKWQGKWQLAPTNTIAGLFELYQQLVPTKLYNQNKTRTDTTSDAMCRMCHESPESVAHVIAGCSALAQTKYVARHNGALKILFFELLDDLDLIESVPPWYSPTTPKPEYHNTKASAFWDVPVFAGNTEVRANRIDVRIVEKETETVTIEEMSYPWIENRKQKNQEKTTKYAPLRWELKQQHKGYTIKQYNITIDVLGGYSSETRENVILLLGKTKAGKTLFNMQKAVISSTLNINRSFKVLS
;
A
#
# COMPACT_ATOMS: atom_id res chain seq x y z
N MET A 1 -0.57 -0.81 12.02
CA MET A 1 -0.95 -1.47 10.75
C MET A 1 -1.93 -0.58 10.00
N GLY A 2 -1.87 -0.56 8.67
CA GLY A 2 -3.00 -0.15 7.81
C GLY A 2 -3.74 1.17 8.10
N GLY A 3 -3.06 2.25 8.47
CA GLY A 3 -3.67 3.58 8.34
C GLY A 3 -3.34 4.10 6.95
N ARG A 4 -4.37 4.34 6.11
CA ARG A 4 -4.44 5.40 5.08
C ARG A 4 -5.32 5.06 3.87
N GLY A 5 -6.62 5.34 4.00
CA GLY A 5 -7.44 5.79 2.86
C GLY A 5 -6.95 7.13 2.24
N LEU A 6 -5.92 7.75 2.81
CA LEU A 6 -5.43 9.08 2.45
C LEU A 6 -4.95 9.24 1.00
N LYS A 7 -4.42 8.22 0.32
CA LYS A 7 -4.11 8.37 -1.12
C LYS A 7 -5.35 8.36 -2.00
N SER A 8 -6.40 7.61 -1.62
CA SER A 8 -7.70 7.72 -2.29
C SER A 8 -8.31 9.10 -2.06
N VAL A 9 -8.19 9.64 -0.84
CA VAL A 9 -8.66 10.99 -0.51
C VAL A 9 -7.84 12.07 -1.22
N GLU A 10 -6.52 11.93 -1.27
CA GLU A 10 -5.62 12.86 -1.99
C GLU A 10 -5.90 12.85 -3.48
N THR A 11 -6.06 11.68 -4.09
CA THR A 11 -6.42 11.56 -5.50
C THR A 11 -7.80 12.14 -5.78
N GLN A 12 -8.80 11.87 -4.94
CA GLN A 12 -10.13 12.49 -5.07
C GLN A 12 -10.07 14.00 -4.87
N TYR A 13 -9.26 14.49 -3.94
CA TYR A 13 -9.02 15.92 -3.71
C TYR A 13 -8.42 16.57 -4.94
N LYS A 14 -7.37 15.98 -5.54
CA LYS A 14 -6.73 16.45 -6.76
C LYS A 14 -7.71 16.45 -7.95
N MET A 15 -8.45 15.37 -8.16
CA MET A 15 -9.49 15.32 -9.21
C MET A 15 -10.58 16.36 -8.99
N THR A 16 -11.00 16.56 -7.76
CA THR A 16 -12.03 17.54 -7.42
C THR A 16 -11.54 18.94 -7.71
N LYS A 17 -10.31 19.28 -7.31
CA LYS A 17 -9.66 20.56 -7.64
C LYS A 17 -9.61 20.82 -9.14
N VAL A 18 -9.21 19.84 -9.95
CA VAL A 18 -9.20 19.96 -11.41
C VAL A 18 -10.62 20.18 -11.96
N LYS A 19 -11.60 19.36 -11.54
CA LYS A 19 -13.00 19.49 -11.98
C LYS A 19 -13.60 20.84 -11.59
N THR A 20 -13.30 21.33 -10.39
CA THR A 20 -13.77 22.64 -9.91
C THR A 20 -13.17 23.76 -10.73
N ALA A 21 -11.86 23.72 -11.06
CA ALA A 21 -11.23 24.72 -11.91
C ALA A 21 -11.82 24.73 -13.33
N VAL A 22 -12.04 23.55 -13.93
CA VAL A 22 -12.70 23.42 -15.24
C VAL A 22 -14.11 24.03 -15.18
N LYS A 23 -14.91 23.68 -14.17
CA LYS A 23 -16.28 24.22 -14.02
C LYS A 23 -16.29 25.72 -13.77
N LEU A 24 -15.31 26.25 -13.05
CA LEU A 24 -15.15 27.69 -12.84
C LEU A 24 -14.90 28.44 -14.15
N TYR A 25 -14.14 27.86 -15.09
CA TYR A 25 -13.79 28.50 -16.36
C TYR A 25 -14.80 28.27 -17.50
N THR A 26 -15.62 27.23 -17.41
CA THR A 26 -16.72 26.98 -18.37
C THR A 26 -18.04 27.64 -18.01
N ASN A 27 -18.21 28.09 -16.76
CA ASN A 27 -19.46 28.71 -16.31
C ASN A 27 -19.59 30.15 -16.83
N GLN A 28 -20.69 30.45 -17.51
CA GLN A 28 -20.97 31.77 -18.09
C GLN A 28 -21.63 32.76 -17.11
N ASP A 29 -21.92 32.35 -15.87
CA ASP A 29 -22.48 33.23 -14.84
C ASP A 29 -21.51 34.38 -14.49
N SER A 30 -22.01 35.62 -14.54
CA SER A 30 -21.28 36.84 -14.19
C SER A 30 -20.70 36.83 -12.77
N THR A 31 -21.34 36.14 -11.82
CA THR A 31 -20.86 36.00 -10.45
C THR A 31 -19.63 35.09 -10.39
N MET A 32 -19.58 34.08 -11.26
CA MET A 32 -18.43 33.17 -11.39
C MET A 32 -17.24 33.86 -12.05
N GLU A 33 -17.47 34.88 -12.87
CA GLU A 33 -16.43 35.73 -13.42
C GLU A 33 -15.65 36.48 -12.33
N LEU A 34 -16.35 36.99 -11.31
CA LEU A 34 -15.71 37.62 -10.15
C LEU A 34 -14.80 36.64 -9.40
N VAL A 35 -15.22 35.38 -9.29
CA VAL A 35 -14.41 34.31 -8.65
C VAL A 35 -13.16 33.99 -9.49
N ARG A 36 -13.25 33.99 -10.82
CA ARG A 36 -12.08 33.84 -11.72
C ARG A 36 -11.07 34.97 -11.53
N LEU A 37 -11.54 36.21 -11.61
CA LEU A 37 -10.68 37.40 -11.46
C LEU A 37 -10.00 37.44 -10.08
N PHE A 38 -10.70 36.99 -9.04
CA PHE A 38 -10.14 36.86 -7.71
C PHE A 38 -9.03 35.79 -7.66
N ASP A 39 -9.24 34.61 -8.24
CA ASP A 39 -8.22 33.55 -8.24
C ASP A 39 -6.97 33.95 -9.05
N GLU A 40 -7.16 34.59 -10.21
CA GLU A 40 -6.06 35.13 -11.04
C GLU A 40 -5.27 36.22 -10.29
N LYS A 41 -5.95 37.03 -9.48
CA LYS A 41 -5.30 38.01 -8.60
C LYS A 41 -4.55 37.31 -7.45
N CYS A 42 -5.08 36.22 -6.91
CA CYS A 42 -4.37 35.42 -5.90
C CYS A 42 -3.08 34.82 -6.48
N GLU A 43 -3.14 34.25 -7.69
CA GLU A 43 -1.98 33.68 -8.38
C GLU A 43 -0.89 34.73 -8.63
N ARG A 44 -1.26 35.89 -9.19
CA ARG A 44 -0.32 37.01 -9.44
C ARG A 44 0.36 37.51 -8.17
N ASN A 45 -0.33 37.47 -7.04
CA ASN A 45 0.18 37.91 -5.74
C ASN A 45 0.88 36.78 -4.94
N GLY A 46 1.14 35.62 -5.56
CA GLY A 46 1.82 34.49 -4.92
C GLY A 46 0.99 33.80 -3.82
N ARG A 47 -0.32 34.04 -3.76
CA ARG A 47 -1.24 33.38 -2.82
C ARG A 47 -1.74 32.05 -3.41
N ARG A 48 -2.38 31.22 -2.58
CA ARG A 48 -2.98 29.95 -3.03
C ARG A 48 -4.04 30.23 -4.10
N SER A 49 -3.94 29.52 -5.22
CA SER A 49 -4.85 29.60 -6.37
C SER A 49 -5.34 28.21 -6.73
N ILE A 50 -6.65 28.08 -6.98
CA ILE A 50 -7.26 26.83 -7.40
C ILE A 50 -6.82 26.43 -8.81
N VAL A 51 -6.59 27.41 -9.69
CA VAL A 51 -6.11 27.20 -11.07
C VAL A 51 -4.70 26.65 -11.08
N LYS A 52 -3.81 27.25 -10.28
CA LYS A 52 -2.42 26.78 -10.16
C LYS A 52 -2.33 25.35 -9.61
N ASP A 53 -3.10 25.05 -8.56
CA ASP A 53 -3.21 23.70 -8.01
C ASP A 53 -3.75 22.72 -9.08
N ALA A 54 -4.80 23.12 -9.82
CA ALA A 54 -5.42 22.29 -10.84
C ALA A 54 -4.47 21.96 -12.00
N LYS A 55 -3.69 22.93 -12.50
CA LYS A 55 -2.70 22.70 -13.56
C LYS A 55 -1.67 21.66 -13.14
N LYS A 56 -1.07 21.85 -11.96
CA LYS A 56 -0.11 20.90 -11.39
C LYS A 56 -0.72 19.50 -11.21
N TYR A 57 -1.94 19.40 -10.69
CA TYR A 57 -2.59 18.10 -10.47
C TYR A 57 -3.02 17.43 -11.78
N ALA A 58 -3.37 18.20 -12.81
CA ALA A 58 -3.60 17.66 -14.15
C ALA A 58 -2.31 17.08 -14.73
N GLU A 59 -1.19 17.78 -14.61
CA GLU A 59 0.14 17.30 -15.07
C GLU A 59 0.54 15.99 -14.37
N GLU A 60 0.37 15.89 -13.04
CA GLU A 60 0.60 14.64 -12.30
C GLU A 60 -0.24 13.47 -12.83
N MET A 61 -1.40 13.76 -13.44
CA MET A 61 -2.31 12.80 -14.05
C MET A 61 -2.09 12.58 -15.55
N GLY A 62 -1.06 13.19 -16.16
CA GLY A 62 -0.74 13.06 -17.60
C GLY A 62 -1.67 13.88 -18.48
N LEU A 63 -2.04 15.07 -18.02
CA LEU A 63 -2.85 16.03 -18.76
C LEU A 63 -2.20 17.41 -18.67
N GLU A 64 -2.21 18.14 -19.77
CA GLU A 64 -1.87 19.56 -19.75
C GLU A 64 -3.19 20.37 -19.77
N LEU A 65 -3.33 21.27 -18.79
CA LEU A 65 -4.57 22.01 -18.57
C LEU A 65 -4.36 23.49 -18.87
N SER A 66 -4.95 23.97 -19.95
CA SER A 66 -5.02 25.39 -20.30
C SER A 66 -6.44 25.91 -20.06
N LEU A 67 -6.55 26.90 -19.17
CA LEU A 67 -7.82 27.52 -18.78
C LEU A 67 -7.83 28.97 -19.24
N SER A 68 -8.77 29.31 -20.12
CA SER A 68 -9.12 30.69 -20.48
C SER A 68 -10.64 30.87 -20.39
N SER A 69 -11.09 32.12 -20.25
CA SER A 69 -12.52 32.41 -20.06
C SER A 69 -13.35 31.84 -21.21
N GLY A 70 -14.25 30.89 -20.94
CA GLY A 70 -15.08 30.25 -21.95
C GLY A 70 -14.38 29.20 -22.82
N ALA A 71 -13.07 28.98 -22.65
CA ALA A 71 -12.31 27.98 -23.38
C ALA A 71 -11.39 27.19 -22.43
N VAL A 72 -11.71 25.91 -22.26
CA VAL A 72 -10.85 24.96 -21.55
C VAL A 72 -10.25 24.03 -22.58
N VAL A 73 -8.95 24.13 -22.79
CA VAL A 73 -8.20 23.18 -23.61
C VAL A 73 -7.49 22.24 -22.66
N THR A 74 -7.80 20.96 -22.76
CA THR A 74 -7.10 19.90 -22.03
C THR A 74 -6.51 18.97 -23.05
N THR A 75 -5.18 18.90 -23.11
CA THR A 75 -4.46 18.01 -24.02
C THR A 75 -3.97 16.78 -23.26
N THR A 76 -4.06 15.62 -23.90
CA THR A 76 -3.37 14.41 -23.43
C THR A 76 -1.89 14.47 -23.79
N ASP A 77 -1.10 13.57 -23.22
CA ASP A 77 0.28 13.29 -23.65
C ASP A 77 0.40 12.92 -25.16
N SER A 78 -0.72 12.59 -25.81
CA SER A 78 -0.82 12.32 -27.25
C SER A 78 -1.29 13.51 -28.08
N ASN A 79 -1.31 14.73 -27.51
CA ASN A 79 -1.76 15.99 -28.12
C ASN A 79 -3.20 15.96 -28.66
N GLU A 80 -4.09 15.18 -28.05
CA GLU A 80 -5.51 15.21 -28.40
C GLU A 80 -6.27 16.19 -27.50
N ASP A 81 -7.04 17.10 -28.12
CA ASP A 81 -7.90 18.05 -27.41
C ASP A 81 -9.13 17.35 -26.81
N ILE A 82 -9.35 17.60 -25.52
CA ILE A 82 -10.45 17.01 -24.76
C ILE A 82 -11.43 18.10 -24.34
N SER A 83 -12.71 17.87 -24.65
CA SER A 83 -13.81 18.69 -24.13
C SER A 83 -13.84 18.68 -22.59
N SER A 84 -14.12 19.84 -22.00
CA SER A 84 -14.22 20.08 -20.56
C SER A 84 -15.09 19.06 -19.80
N GLU A 85 -16.16 18.57 -20.42
CA GLU A 85 -17.07 17.56 -19.85
C GLU A 85 -16.40 16.18 -19.68
N LYS A 86 -15.42 15.87 -20.54
CA LYS A 86 -14.73 14.58 -20.58
C LYS A 86 -13.50 14.54 -19.68
N VAL A 87 -12.99 15.68 -19.21
CA VAL A 87 -11.78 15.78 -18.37
C VAL A 87 -11.83 14.86 -17.16
N GLY A 88 -12.97 14.82 -16.45
CA GLY A 88 -13.17 13.93 -15.31
C GLY A 88 -13.04 12.44 -15.65
N LYS A 89 -13.55 12.03 -16.82
CA LYS A 89 -13.51 10.65 -17.30
C LYS A 89 -12.11 10.28 -17.80
N VAL A 90 -11.44 11.18 -18.50
CA VAL A 90 -10.07 10.95 -18.99
C VAL A 90 -9.09 10.84 -17.82
N MET A 91 -9.16 11.70 -16.81
CA MET A 91 -8.35 11.55 -15.59
C MET A 91 -8.58 10.18 -14.95
N GLN A 92 -9.84 9.74 -14.85
CA GLN A 92 -10.16 8.42 -14.32
C GLN A 92 -9.56 7.29 -15.16
N ASN A 93 -9.61 7.41 -16.50
CA ASN A 93 -9.04 6.44 -17.42
C ASN A 93 -7.52 6.41 -17.37
N SER A 94 -6.84 7.56 -17.33
CA SER A 94 -5.39 7.67 -17.18
C SER A 94 -4.92 7.04 -15.87
N MET A 95 -5.61 7.29 -14.76
CA MET A 95 -5.32 6.63 -13.49
C MET A 95 -5.54 5.12 -13.56
N ASN A 96 -6.64 4.68 -14.18
CA ASN A 96 -6.89 3.25 -14.39
C ASN A 96 -5.81 2.64 -15.29
N ALA A 97 -5.32 3.35 -16.30
CA ALA A 97 -4.26 2.91 -17.21
C ALA A 97 -2.91 2.81 -16.48
N LYS A 98 -2.50 3.82 -15.70
CA LYS A 98 -1.31 3.77 -14.83
C LYS A 98 -1.38 2.62 -13.83
N ARG A 99 -2.57 2.35 -13.29
CA ARG A 99 -2.82 1.20 -12.43
C ARG A 99 -2.74 -0.13 -13.18
N ILE A 100 -3.31 -0.22 -14.37
CA ILE A 100 -3.21 -1.39 -15.26
C ILE A 100 -1.76 -1.63 -15.65
N ASP A 101 -0.97 -0.59 -15.92
CA ASP A 101 0.45 -0.69 -16.24
C ASP A 101 1.27 -1.20 -15.05
N THR A 102 1.01 -0.64 -13.86
CA THR A 102 1.54 -1.15 -12.58
C THR A 102 1.16 -2.61 -12.33
N ILE A 103 0.01 -3.08 -12.86
CA ILE A 103 -0.45 -4.46 -12.81
C ILE A 103 0.22 -5.31 -13.91
N LYS A 104 0.43 -4.79 -15.12
CA LYS A 104 1.10 -5.49 -16.24
C LYS A 104 2.57 -5.78 -15.92
N ASP A 105 3.23 -4.87 -15.23
CA ASP A 105 4.59 -5.08 -14.71
C ASP A 105 4.67 -6.17 -13.63
N GLN A 106 3.52 -6.67 -13.15
CA GLN A 106 3.46 -7.80 -12.24
C GLN A 106 3.61 -9.12 -12.98
N LYS A 107 4.86 -9.44 -13.35
CA LYS A 107 5.28 -10.72 -13.96
C LYS A 107 4.96 -11.98 -13.12
N TRP A 108 4.30 -11.84 -11.97
CA TRP A 108 3.97 -12.93 -11.06
C TRP A 108 2.56 -13.51 -11.28
N GLN A 109 1.63 -12.79 -11.92
CA GLN A 109 0.22 -13.22 -12.09
C GLN A 109 0.05 -14.48 -12.98
N GLY A 110 1.13 -15.03 -13.54
CA GLY A 110 1.14 -16.29 -14.29
C GLY A 110 1.71 -17.52 -13.55
N LYS A 111 2.15 -17.40 -12.28
CA LYS A 111 2.71 -18.54 -11.51
C LYS A 111 1.66 -19.35 -10.74
N TRP A 112 0.42 -18.87 -10.69
CA TRP A 112 -0.72 -19.49 -10.01
C TRP A 112 -1.56 -20.34 -10.97
N GLN A 113 -0.93 -21.09 -11.87
CA GLN A 113 -1.62 -21.83 -12.93
C GLN A 113 -2.64 -22.87 -12.38
N LEU A 114 -2.41 -23.39 -11.18
CA LEU A 114 -3.26 -24.36 -10.51
C LEU A 114 -4.20 -23.73 -9.46
N ALA A 115 -4.36 -22.40 -9.47
CA ALA A 115 -5.22 -21.75 -8.50
C ALA A 115 -6.70 -22.06 -8.76
N PRO A 116 -7.49 -22.31 -7.70
CA PRO A 116 -8.93 -22.50 -7.85
C PRO A 116 -9.59 -21.30 -8.54
N THR A 117 -10.56 -21.54 -9.43
CA THR A 117 -11.24 -20.49 -10.20
C THR A 117 -11.84 -19.40 -9.31
N ASN A 118 -12.39 -19.76 -8.14
CA ASN A 118 -12.94 -18.80 -7.18
C ASN A 118 -11.87 -17.87 -6.57
N THR A 119 -10.61 -18.30 -6.52
CA THR A 119 -9.47 -17.50 -6.05
C THR A 119 -9.07 -16.49 -7.10
N ILE A 120 -8.98 -16.93 -8.36
CA ILE A 120 -8.71 -16.07 -9.51
C ILE A 120 -9.82 -15.02 -9.64
N ALA A 121 -11.09 -15.45 -9.66
CA ALA A 121 -12.25 -14.55 -9.76
C ALA A 121 -12.28 -13.53 -8.61
N GLY A 122 -12.02 -13.95 -7.37
CA GLY A 122 -11.97 -13.06 -6.22
C GLY A 122 -10.84 -12.03 -6.30
N LEU A 123 -9.67 -12.40 -6.83
CA LEU A 123 -8.59 -11.44 -7.09
C LEU A 123 -8.98 -10.44 -8.18
N PHE A 124 -9.54 -10.90 -9.30
CA PHE A 124 -10.00 -10.02 -10.38
C PHE A 124 -11.04 -9.02 -9.87
N GLU A 125 -11.97 -9.45 -9.03
CA GLU A 125 -12.95 -8.58 -8.39
C GLU A 125 -12.29 -7.48 -7.54
N LEU A 126 -11.26 -7.83 -6.76
CA LEU A 126 -10.50 -6.87 -5.95
C LEU A 126 -9.70 -5.90 -6.83
N TYR A 127 -9.03 -6.41 -7.87
CA TYR A 127 -8.26 -5.61 -8.82
C TYR A 127 -9.13 -4.60 -9.55
N GLN A 128 -10.27 -5.06 -10.07
CA GLN A 128 -11.24 -4.23 -10.80
C GLN A 128 -12.11 -3.39 -9.86
N GLN A 129 -12.01 -3.59 -8.54
CA GLN A 129 -12.84 -2.93 -7.54
C GLN A 129 -14.33 -3.14 -7.82
N LEU A 130 -14.74 -4.40 -7.92
CA LEU A 130 -16.12 -4.84 -8.17
C LEU A 130 -16.79 -5.38 -6.89
N VAL A 131 -16.15 -5.21 -5.74
CA VAL A 131 -16.74 -5.56 -4.44
C VAL A 131 -17.87 -4.56 -4.12
N PRO A 132 -19.02 -5.02 -3.58
CA PRO A 132 -20.19 -4.20 -3.25
C PRO A 132 -19.97 -3.28 -2.04
N THR A 133 -19.02 -2.38 -2.18
CA THR A 133 -18.74 -1.28 -1.25
C THR A 133 -19.69 -0.11 -1.50
N LYS A 134 -19.93 0.74 -0.51
CA LYS A 134 -20.76 1.95 -0.69
C LYS A 134 -20.25 2.84 -1.82
N LEU A 135 -18.93 3.02 -1.95
CA LEU A 135 -18.37 3.79 -3.07
C LEU A 135 -18.56 3.10 -4.44
N TYR A 136 -18.58 1.76 -4.48
CA TYR A 136 -18.92 1.04 -5.72
C TYR A 136 -20.37 1.30 -6.11
N ASN A 137 -21.30 1.18 -5.16
CA ASN A 137 -22.73 1.40 -5.40
C ASN A 137 -23.05 2.83 -5.84
N GLN A 138 -22.39 3.82 -5.22
CA GLN A 138 -22.55 5.23 -5.56
C GLN A 138 -21.97 5.59 -6.93
N ASN A 139 -20.74 5.15 -7.22
CA ASN A 139 -20.00 5.67 -8.37
C ASN A 139 -20.11 4.80 -9.62
N LYS A 140 -20.19 3.47 -9.48
CA LYS A 140 -20.21 2.55 -10.62
C LYS A 140 -21.61 2.13 -11.02
N THR A 141 -22.43 1.66 -10.08
CA THR A 141 -23.80 1.22 -10.40
C THR A 141 -24.82 2.35 -10.31
N ARG A 142 -24.51 3.40 -9.54
CA ARG A 142 -25.41 4.54 -9.25
C ARG A 142 -26.76 4.11 -8.65
N THR A 143 -26.78 2.97 -7.97
CA THR A 143 -27.98 2.40 -7.35
C THR A 143 -28.30 3.01 -6.00
N ASP A 144 -27.34 3.72 -5.41
CA ASP A 144 -27.49 4.41 -4.14
C ASP A 144 -26.73 5.74 -4.22
N THR A 145 -27.45 6.85 -4.37
CA THR A 145 -26.87 8.20 -4.56
C THR A 145 -27.09 9.12 -3.37
N THR A 146 -27.79 8.64 -2.33
CA THR A 146 -28.20 9.45 -1.17
C THR A 146 -27.59 8.98 0.14
N SER A 147 -27.05 7.75 0.21
CA SER A 147 -26.42 7.24 1.44
C SER A 147 -25.05 7.87 1.72
N ASP A 148 -24.66 7.89 3.00
CA ASP A 148 -23.27 8.22 3.35
C ASP A 148 -22.31 7.19 2.71
N ALA A 149 -21.15 7.67 2.27
CA ALA A 149 -20.11 6.81 1.73
C ALA A 149 -19.27 6.14 2.83
N MET A 150 -19.59 6.35 4.11
CA MET A 150 -18.72 5.97 5.23
C MET A 150 -18.72 4.46 5.44
N CYS A 151 -17.55 3.90 5.75
CA CYS A 151 -17.37 2.48 5.97
C CYS A 151 -18.34 1.96 7.03
N ARG A 152 -19.11 0.93 6.68
CA ARG A 152 -20.11 0.32 7.57
C ARG A 152 -19.51 -0.40 8.78
N MET A 153 -18.19 -0.62 8.81
CA MET A 153 -17.50 -1.29 9.90
C MET A 153 -16.84 -0.32 10.87
N CYS A 154 -16.15 0.71 10.36
CA CYS A 154 -15.40 1.63 11.22
C CYS A 154 -15.93 3.05 11.26
N HIS A 155 -16.79 3.45 10.31
CA HIS A 155 -17.36 4.80 10.21
C HIS A 155 -16.34 5.96 10.13
N GLU A 156 -15.06 5.69 9.88
CA GLU A 156 -13.97 6.67 9.90
C GLU A 156 -13.47 7.09 8.51
N SER A 157 -13.83 6.36 7.46
CA SER A 157 -13.35 6.64 6.09
C SER A 157 -14.34 6.15 5.04
N PRO A 158 -14.30 6.69 3.80
CA PRO A 158 -15.10 6.19 2.71
C PRO A 158 -14.88 4.70 2.41
N GLU A 159 -15.96 3.95 2.23
CA GLU A 159 -15.95 2.52 2.01
C GLU A 159 -15.51 2.19 0.58
N SER A 160 -14.21 1.96 0.41
CA SER A 160 -13.62 1.45 -0.84
C SER A 160 -12.98 0.09 -0.62
N VAL A 161 -12.68 -0.63 -1.71
CA VAL A 161 -11.89 -1.88 -1.64
C VAL A 161 -10.55 -1.65 -0.95
N ALA A 162 -9.84 -0.58 -1.31
CA ALA A 162 -8.56 -0.25 -0.70
C ALA A 162 -8.69 -0.03 0.81
N HIS A 163 -9.74 0.68 1.25
CA HIS A 163 -10.03 0.87 2.66
C HIS A 163 -10.36 -0.46 3.36
N VAL A 164 -11.30 -1.24 2.85
CA VAL A 164 -11.75 -2.50 3.47
C VAL A 164 -10.60 -3.51 3.61
N ILE A 165 -9.71 -3.60 2.61
CA ILE A 165 -8.66 -4.61 2.60
C ILE A 165 -7.39 -4.16 3.32
N ALA A 166 -7.06 -2.88 3.33
CA ALA A 166 -5.76 -2.38 3.81
C ALA A 166 -5.84 -1.24 4.84
N GLY A 167 -7.03 -0.67 5.08
CA GLY A 167 -7.19 0.63 5.71
C GLY A 167 -8.21 0.71 6.85
N CYS A 168 -9.02 -0.32 7.07
CA CYS A 168 -10.13 -0.29 8.02
C CYS A 168 -9.64 -0.58 9.44
N SER A 169 -9.84 0.38 10.35
CA SER A 169 -9.43 0.28 11.76
C SER A 169 -10.15 -0.86 12.49
N ALA A 170 -11.42 -1.12 12.17
CA ALA A 170 -12.19 -2.25 12.71
C ALA A 170 -11.55 -3.63 12.42
N LEU A 171 -10.75 -3.74 11.36
CA LEU A 171 -10.07 -4.98 10.97
C LEU A 171 -8.59 -5.01 11.38
N ALA A 172 -8.06 -3.89 11.89
CA ALA A 172 -6.63 -3.70 12.08
C ALA A 172 -6.04 -4.62 13.15
N GLN A 173 -6.73 -4.80 14.28
CA GLN A 173 -6.24 -5.61 15.41
C GLN A 173 -6.60 -7.10 15.30
N THR A 174 -7.32 -7.50 14.25
CA THR A 174 -7.79 -8.88 14.07
C THR A 174 -7.30 -9.44 12.73
N LYS A 175 -8.06 -9.24 11.66
CA LYS A 175 -7.79 -9.82 10.34
C LYS A 175 -6.48 -9.33 9.75
N TYR A 176 -6.10 -8.07 9.97
CA TYR A 176 -4.85 -7.54 9.42
C TYR A 176 -3.61 -8.07 10.17
N VAL A 177 -3.68 -8.24 11.50
CA VAL A 177 -2.61 -8.90 12.28
C VAL A 177 -2.49 -10.37 11.88
N ALA A 178 -3.60 -11.08 11.70
CA ALA A 178 -3.58 -12.47 11.26
C ALA A 178 -2.95 -12.63 9.87
N ARG A 179 -3.31 -11.76 8.92
CA ARG A 179 -2.64 -11.68 7.61
C ARG A 179 -1.15 -11.39 7.78
N HIS A 180 -0.83 -10.51 8.72
CA HIS A 180 0.54 -10.07 8.94
C HIS A 180 1.46 -11.22 9.32
N ASN A 181 1.11 -11.83 10.44
CA ASN A 181 1.88 -12.91 11.03
C ASN A 181 1.84 -14.16 10.15
N GLY A 182 0.72 -14.43 9.49
CA GLY A 182 0.57 -15.58 8.59
C GLY A 182 1.52 -15.55 7.40
N ALA A 183 1.83 -14.36 6.86
CA ALA A 183 2.78 -14.23 5.75
C ALA A 183 4.23 -14.17 6.25
N LEU A 184 4.52 -13.36 7.28
CA LEU A 184 5.88 -13.18 7.77
C LEU A 184 6.49 -14.46 8.35
N LYS A 185 5.69 -15.27 9.05
CA LYS A 185 6.19 -16.51 9.67
C LYS A 185 6.78 -17.49 8.67
N ILE A 186 6.36 -17.44 7.41
CA ILE A 186 6.89 -18.30 6.34
C ILE A 186 8.36 -17.97 6.07
N LEU A 187 8.69 -16.68 5.96
CA LEU A 187 10.09 -16.24 5.83
C LEU A 187 10.88 -16.58 7.09
N PHE A 188 10.31 -16.31 8.26
CA PHE A 188 10.98 -16.55 9.52
C PHE A 188 11.32 -18.02 9.75
N PHE A 189 10.42 -18.97 9.46
CA PHE A 189 10.74 -20.40 9.60
C PHE A 189 11.83 -20.87 8.63
N GLU A 190 11.91 -20.33 7.40
CA GLU A 190 13.00 -20.64 6.48
C GLU A 190 14.36 -20.12 7.00
N LEU A 191 14.37 -18.95 7.65
CA LEU A 191 15.57 -18.40 8.30
C LEU A 191 16.01 -19.22 9.50
N LEU A 192 15.05 -19.68 10.32
CA LEU A 192 15.35 -20.56 11.45
C LEU A 192 15.96 -21.89 11.00
N ASP A 193 15.50 -22.44 9.87
CA ASP A 193 16.05 -23.64 9.25
C ASP A 193 17.49 -23.43 8.76
N ASP A 194 17.77 -22.34 8.06
CA ASP A 194 19.15 -21.99 7.62
C ASP A 194 20.13 -21.81 8.79
N LEU A 195 19.62 -21.50 9.99
CA LEU A 195 20.42 -21.27 11.20
C LEU A 195 20.48 -22.48 12.15
N ASP A 196 19.95 -23.64 11.75
CA ASP A 196 19.84 -24.84 12.59
C ASP A 196 19.11 -24.57 13.93
N LEU A 197 18.07 -23.72 13.91
CA LEU A 197 17.27 -23.36 15.10
C LEU A 197 15.97 -24.17 15.22
N ILE A 198 15.59 -24.90 14.18
CA ILE A 198 14.44 -25.80 14.12
C ILE A 198 14.81 -27.07 13.33
N GLU A 199 14.04 -28.15 13.54
CA GLU A 199 14.29 -29.43 12.84
C GLU A 199 13.68 -29.48 11.44
N SER A 200 12.58 -28.75 11.20
CA SER A 200 11.93 -28.70 9.90
C SER A 200 11.05 -27.45 9.74
N VAL A 201 10.97 -26.96 8.50
CA VAL A 201 10.09 -25.85 8.13
C VAL A 201 8.64 -26.32 8.02
N PRO A 202 7.69 -25.75 8.81
CA PRO A 202 6.28 -26.07 8.66
C PRO A 202 5.75 -25.66 7.28
N PRO A 203 4.75 -26.38 6.71
CA PRO A 203 4.14 -25.95 5.47
C PRO A 203 3.49 -24.57 5.61
N TRP A 204 3.46 -23.79 4.52
CA TRP A 204 3.02 -22.38 4.53
C TRP A 204 1.59 -22.15 5.07
N TYR A 205 0.72 -23.16 4.99
CA TYR A 205 -0.66 -23.12 5.48
C TYR A 205 -0.79 -23.62 6.93
N SER A 206 0.32 -24.01 7.57
CA SER A 206 0.31 -24.54 8.94
C SER A 206 -0.25 -23.50 9.92
N PRO A 207 -1.05 -23.91 10.92
CA PRO A 207 -1.48 -23.02 12.00
C PRO A 207 -0.34 -22.67 12.96
N THR A 208 0.80 -23.36 12.92
CA THR A 208 1.94 -23.14 13.85
C THR A 208 2.34 -21.68 13.92
N THR A 209 2.48 -21.17 15.14
CA THR A 209 2.97 -19.82 15.45
C THR A 209 4.42 -19.89 15.91
N PRO A 210 5.29 -18.96 15.48
CA PRO A 210 6.64 -18.87 16.02
C PRO A 210 6.65 -18.66 17.54
N LYS A 211 7.64 -19.25 18.21
CA LYS A 211 7.94 -18.94 19.61
C LYS A 211 8.57 -17.54 19.68
N PRO A 212 8.48 -16.84 20.83
CA PRO A 212 9.11 -15.53 20.97
C PRO A 212 10.63 -15.57 20.74
N GLU A 213 11.31 -16.64 21.15
CA GLU A 213 12.77 -16.73 21.12
C GLU A 213 13.27 -18.12 20.69
N TYR A 214 14.39 -18.14 19.98
CA TYR A 214 15.13 -19.34 19.54
C TYR A 214 16.62 -19.09 19.72
N HIS A 215 17.34 -20.08 20.24
CA HIS A 215 18.77 -19.95 20.51
C HIS A 215 19.53 -21.24 20.20
N ASN A 216 20.74 -21.07 19.68
CA ASN A 216 21.78 -22.10 19.69
C ASN A 216 23.15 -21.44 19.90
N THR A 217 24.23 -22.19 19.65
CA THR A 217 25.59 -21.66 19.78
C THR A 217 25.88 -20.56 18.77
N LYS A 218 25.34 -20.65 17.54
CA LYS A 218 25.62 -19.77 16.40
C LYS A 218 24.77 -18.49 16.35
N ALA A 219 23.49 -18.58 16.73
CA ALA A 219 22.54 -17.50 16.52
C ALA A 219 21.45 -17.42 17.60
N SER A 220 20.76 -16.28 17.61
CA SER A 220 19.54 -16.05 18.40
C SER A 220 18.51 -15.31 17.55
N ALA A 221 17.29 -15.84 17.49
CA ALA A 221 16.22 -15.27 16.68
C ALA A 221 15.00 -14.96 17.55
N PHE A 222 14.40 -13.80 17.32
CA PHE A 222 13.33 -13.24 18.12
C PHE A 222 12.15 -12.87 17.22
N TRP A 223 10.95 -13.30 17.62
CA TRP A 223 9.68 -13.00 16.96
C TRP A 223 8.84 -12.07 17.82
N ASP A 224 8.60 -10.84 17.35
CA ASP A 224 7.81 -9.83 18.06
C ASP A 224 8.25 -9.64 19.52
N VAL A 225 9.56 -9.51 19.75
CA VAL A 225 10.16 -9.27 21.07
C VAL A 225 10.74 -7.85 21.13
N PRO A 226 10.30 -7.00 22.09
CA PRO A 226 10.79 -5.64 22.19
C PRO A 226 12.28 -5.60 22.57
N VAL A 227 12.99 -4.60 22.06
CA VAL A 227 14.33 -4.25 22.54
C VAL A 227 14.18 -3.25 23.69
N PHE A 228 14.80 -3.54 24.82
CA PHE A 228 14.90 -2.56 25.90
C PHE A 228 16.11 -1.66 25.62
N ALA A 229 15.84 -0.38 25.40
CA ALA A 229 16.87 0.61 25.06
C ALA A 229 17.50 1.17 26.33
N GLY A 230 18.83 1.21 26.37
CA GLY A 230 19.59 1.79 27.46
C GLY A 230 20.32 3.08 27.08
N ASN A 231 20.49 3.36 25.78
CA ASN A 231 21.36 4.43 25.32
C ASN A 231 20.60 5.60 24.66
N THR A 232 19.41 5.37 24.11
CA THR A 232 18.55 6.41 23.53
C THR A 232 17.06 6.13 23.72
N GLU A 233 16.21 7.14 23.51
CA GLU A 233 14.76 6.94 23.45
C GLU A 233 14.40 6.20 22.15
N VAL A 234 13.93 4.96 22.28
CA VAL A 234 13.45 4.17 21.15
C VAL A 234 11.94 3.96 21.26
N ARG A 235 11.16 4.87 20.66
CA ARG A 235 9.68 4.76 20.63
C ARG A 235 9.19 3.52 19.88
N ALA A 236 9.91 3.14 18.82
CA ALA A 236 9.61 1.98 17.99
C ALA A 236 10.56 0.84 18.33
N ASN A 237 10.45 0.30 19.54
CA ASN A 237 11.38 -0.72 20.05
C ASN A 237 10.96 -2.16 19.77
N ARG A 238 9.75 -2.37 19.25
CA ARG A 238 9.21 -3.67 18.86
C ARG A 238 9.22 -3.75 17.33
N ILE A 239 10.08 -4.61 16.82
CA ILE A 239 10.22 -4.96 15.40
C ILE A 239 9.78 -6.40 15.21
N ASP A 240 9.25 -6.75 14.04
CA ASP A 240 8.61 -8.05 13.84
C ASP A 240 9.57 -9.22 14.00
N VAL A 241 10.79 -9.10 13.44
CA VAL A 241 11.86 -10.11 13.56
C VAL A 241 13.19 -9.46 13.89
N ARG A 242 13.95 -10.08 14.78
CA ARG A 242 15.37 -9.78 15.04
C ARG A 242 16.17 -11.07 15.06
N ILE A 243 17.27 -11.13 14.33
CA ILE A 243 18.21 -12.26 14.32
C ILE A 243 19.60 -11.72 14.66
N VAL A 244 20.28 -12.36 15.60
CA VAL A 244 21.65 -12.07 16.02
C VAL A 244 22.50 -13.28 15.67
N GLU A 245 23.36 -13.14 14.68
CA GLU A 245 24.31 -14.17 14.25
C GLU A 245 25.69 -13.85 14.84
N LYS A 246 26.26 -14.77 15.61
CA LYS A 246 27.51 -14.55 16.35
C LYS A 246 28.75 -14.70 15.47
N GLU A 247 28.74 -15.68 14.57
CA GLU A 247 29.89 -15.96 13.69
C GLU A 247 30.13 -14.84 12.67
N THR A 248 29.07 -14.32 12.08
CA THR A 248 29.12 -13.23 11.09
C THR A 248 29.04 -11.84 11.73
N GLU A 249 28.98 -11.78 13.06
CA GLU A 249 28.79 -10.56 13.86
C GLU A 249 27.71 -9.65 13.23
N THR A 250 26.55 -10.22 12.92
CA THR A 250 25.47 -9.51 12.22
C THR A 250 24.19 -9.52 13.03
N VAL A 251 23.53 -8.36 13.12
CA VAL A 251 22.16 -8.26 13.62
C VAL A 251 21.25 -7.87 12.46
N THR A 252 20.36 -8.77 12.10
CA THR A 252 19.34 -8.56 11.07
C THR A 252 18.02 -8.23 11.75
N ILE A 253 17.36 -7.15 11.33
CA ILE A 253 16.00 -6.80 11.75
C ILE A 253 15.08 -6.74 10.53
N GLU A 254 13.87 -7.27 10.68
CA GLU A 254 12.91 -7.30 9.60
C GLU A 254 11.57 -6.74 10.05
N GLU A 255 10.97 -5.96 9.15
CA GLU A 255 9.62 -5.44 9.33
C GLU A 255 8.80 -5.77 8.09
N MET A 256 7.60 -6.32 8.30
CA MET A 256 6.67 -6.62 7.22
C MET A 256 5.62 -5.53 7.03
N SER A 257 5.12 -5.37 5.80
CA SER A 257 4.02 -4.46 5.49
C SER A 257 3.16 -4.93 4.33
N TYR A 258 1.83 -4.73 4.44
CA TYR A 258 0.82 -4.96 3.39
C TYR A 258 0.08 -3.68 3.04
N PRO A 259 0.72 -2.80 2.27
CA PRO A 259 0.03 -1.63 1.76
C PRO A 259 -0.94 -2.00 0.64
N TRP A 260 -1.78 -1.02 0.29
CA TRP A 260 -2.35 -0.98 -1.05
C TRP A 260 -1.23 -0.88 -2.10
N ILE A 261 -1.44 -1.40 -3.30
CA ILE A 261 -0.44 -1.49 -4.38
C ILE A 261 0.35 -0.17 -4.62
N GLU A 262 -0.34 0.96 -4.67
CA GLU A 262 0.24 2.31 -4.88
C GLU A 262 1.04 2.84 -3.68
N ASN A 263 0.99 2.16 -2.53
CA ASN A 263 1.57 2.62 -1.27
C ASN A 263 2.87 1.89 -0.90
N ARG A 264 3.35 0.93 -1.70
CA ARG A 264 4.56 0.15 -1.40
C ARG A 264 5.79 1.01 -1.13
N LYS A 265 6.16 1.89 -2.06
CA LYS A 265 7.38 2.72 -1.97
C LYS A 265 7.37 3.61 -0.73
N GLN A 266 6.25 4.28 -0.48
CA GLN A 266 6.09 5.16 0.68
C GLN A 266 6.15 4.36 2.00
N LYS A 267 5.54 3.17 2.05
CA LYS A 267 5.62 2.33 3.25
C LYS A 267 7.03 1.88 3.56
N ASN A 268 7.80 1.49 2.55
CA ASN A 268 9.20 1.12 2.75
C ASN A 268 9.99 2.29 3.37
N GLN A 269 9.91 3.49 2.78
CA GLN A 269 10.59 4.69 3.29
C GLN A 269 10.22 5.01 4.75
N GLU A 270 8.92 4.97 5.07
CA GLU A 270 8.44 5.25 6.43
C GLU A 270 8.98 4.28 7.47
N LYS A 271 9.07 2.98 7.13
CA LYS A 271 9.61 1.97 8.05
C LYS A 271 11.10 2.13 8.24
N THR A 272 11.84 2.46 7.19
CA THR A 272 13.27 2.78 7.27
C THR A 272 13.55 3.93 8.24
N THR A 273 12.75 5.01 8.17
CA THR A 273 12.86 6.14 9.09
C THR A 273 12.38 5.79 10.50
N LYS A 274 11.24 5.11 10.63
CA LYS A 274 10.64 4.71 11.93
C LYS A 274 11.64 3.96 12.82
N TYR A 275 12.40 3.04 12.24
CA TYR A 275 13.34 2.18 12.97
C TYR A 275 14.79 2.67 12.96
N ALA A 276 15.06 3.88 12.48
CA ALA A 276 16.41 4.46 12.57
C ALA A 276 16.95 4.53 14.02
N PRO A 277 16.16 4.97 15.03
CA PRO A 277 16.63 4.94 16.43
C PRO A 277 16.91 3.53 16.95
N LEU A 278 16.08 2.55 16.58
CA LEU A 278 16.28 1.15 16.97
C LEU A 278 17.58 0.58 16.38
N ARG A 279 17.87 0.86 15.11
CA ARG A 279 19.13 0.45 14.48
C ARG A 279 20.34 1.01 15.20
N TRP A 280 20.27 2.27 15.62
CA TRP A 280 21.34 2.91 16.38
C TRP A 280 21.51 2.27 17.76
N GLU A 281 20.42 2.01 18.48
CA GLU A 281 20.46 1.33 19.79
C GLU A 281 21.09 -0.06 19.67
N LEU A 282 20.68 -0.85 18.68
CA LEU A 282 21.26 -2.18 18.42
C LEU A 282 22.76 -2.11 18.11
N LYS A 283 23.22 -1.06 17.41
CA LYS A 283 24.64 -0.83 17.16
C LYS A 283 25.42 -0.54 18.45
N GLN A 284 24.80 0.10 19.45
CA GLN A 284 25.43 0.32 20.75
C GLN A 284 25.47 -0.95 21.60
N GLN A 285 24.39 -1.74 21.59
CA GLN A 285 24.29 -2.99 22.34
C GLN A 285 25.21 -4.09 21.77
N HIS A 286 25.38 -4.13 20.45
CA HIS A 286 26.21 -5.09 19.74
C HIS A 286 27.43 -4.40 19.11
N LYS A 287 28.38 -3.99 19.95
CA LYS A 287 29.63 -3.36 19.48
C LYS A 287 30.38 -4.31 18.54
N GLY A 288 30.88 -3.78 17.43
CA GLY A 288 31.51 -4.56 16.37
C GLY A 288 30.54 -5.11 15.32
N TYR A 289 29.28 -5.37 15.67
CA TYR A 289 28.36 -6.06 14.78
C TYR A 289 27.84 -5.16 13.65
N THR A 290 27.55 -5.75 12.49
CA THR A 290 26.87 -5.09 11.38
C THR A 290 25.36 -5.16 11.56
N ILE A 291 24.66 -4.02 11.51
CA ILE A 291 23.20 -3.95 11.63
C ILE A 291 22.57 -3.86 10.24
N LYS A 292 21.71 -4.81 9.87
CA LYS A 292 20.99 -4.84 8.59
C LYS A 292 19.48 -4.76 8.85
N GLN A 293 18.79 -3.93 8.08
CA GLN A 293 17.33 -3.83 8.12
C GLN A 293 16.75 -4.24 6.77
N TYR A 294 15.76 -5.14 6.79
CA TYR A 294 15.00 -5.53 5.61
C TYR A 294 13.51 -5.22 5.80
N ASN A 295 12.99 -4.34 4.94
CA ASN A 295 11.56 -4.07 4.90
C ASN A 295 10.90 -5.01 3.88
N ILE A 296 10.12 -5.97 4.35
CA ILE A 296 9.45 -6.96 3.50
C ILE A 296 8.07 -6.45 3.13
N THR A 297 7.92 -5.90 1.92
CA THR A 297 6.67 -5.27 1.48
C THR A 297 5.96 -6.11 0.42
N ILE A 298 4.86 -6.76 0.82
CA ILE A 298 3.95 -7.48 -0.08
C ILE A 298 2.59 -6.79 0.00
N ASP A 299 2.12 -6.18 -1.08
CA ASP A 299 0.81 -5.52 -1.10
C ASP A 299 -0.33 -6.52 -0.88
N VAL A 300 -1.48 -5.99 -0.49
CA VAL A 300 -2.65 -6.80 -0.14
C VAL A 300 -3.20 -7.66 -1.29
N LEU A 301 -2.81 -7.41 -2.53
CA LEU A 301 -3.17 -8.22 -3.70
C LEU A 301 -2.09 -9.24 -4.07
N GLY A 302 -1.04 -9.36 -3.26
CA GLY A 302 0.03 -10.34 -3.39
C GLY A 302 1.24 -9.84 -4.19
N GLY A 303 1.27 -8.59 -4.63
CA GLY A 303 2.40 -8.04 -5.38
C GLY A 303 3.54 -7.55 -4.49
N TYR A 304 4.78 -7.60 -4.99
CA TYR A 304 5.97 -7.10 -4.31
C TYR A 304 6.98 -6.51 -5.31
N SER A 305 7.87 -5.64 -4.84
CA SER A 305 8.89 -4.99 -5.70
C SER A 305 10.09 -5.89 -6.00
N SER A 306 10.89 -5.53 -7.01
CA SER A 306 12.21 -6.13 -7.26
C SER A 306 13.11 -6.01 -6.03
N GLU A 307 13.12 -4.86 -5.36
CA GLU A 307 13.83 -4.63 -4.11
C GLU A 307 13.42 -5.63 -3.01
N THR A 308 12.12 -5.89 -2.83
CA THR A 308 11.66 -6.92 -1.86
C THR A 308 12.17 -8.31 -2.25
N ARG A 309 12.19 -8.61 -3.55
CA ARG A 309 12.73 -9.89 -4.05
C ARG A 309 14.23 -10.01 -3.78
N GLU A 310 15.00 -8.95 -4.05
CA GLU A 310 16.43 -8.90 -3.80
C GLU A 310 16.74 -9.04 -2.30
N ASN A 311 15.98 -8.37 -1.44
CA ASN A 311 16.10 -8.51 0.01
C ASN A 311 15.91 -9.97 0.46
N VAL A 312 14.86 -10.66 -0.02
CA VAL A 312 14.65 -12.07 0.34
C VAL A 312 15.73 -12.98 -0.27
N ILE A 313 16.27 -12.65 -1.44
CA ILE A 313 17.44 -13.37 -2.01
C ILE A 313 18.69 -13.17 -1.13
N LEU A 314 18.92 -11.98 -0.59
CA LEU A 314 20.03 -11.72 0.32
C LEU A 314 19.89 -12.49 1.64
N LEU A 315 18.65 -12.73 2.07
CA LEU A 315 18.33 -13.45 3.31
C LEU A 315 18.43 -14.98 3.17
N LEU A 316 17.86 -15.56 2.12
CA LEU A 316 17.70 -17.03 1.96
C LEU A 316 18.50 -17.63 0.79
N GLY A 317 19.23 -16.81 0.05
CA GLY A 317 19.83 -17.20 -1.21
C GLY A 317 18.82 -17.37 -2.36
N LYS A 318 19.35 -17.48 -3.59
CA LYS A 318 18.53 -17.54 -4.83
C LYS A 318 17.59 -18.75 -4.88
N THR A 319 18.01 -19.88 -4.33
CA THR A 319 17.28 -21.16 -4.42
C THR A 319 16.00 -21.16 -3.60
N LYS A 320 16.07 -20.76 -2.31
CA LYS A 320 14.91 -20.75 -1.41
C LYS A 320 14.00 -19.55 -1.64
N ALA A 321 14.55 -18.36 -1.91
CA ALA A 321 13.81 -17.10 -1.99
C ALA A 321 12.59 -17.13 -2.92
N GLY A 322 12.69 -17.78 -4.09
CA GLY A 322 11.58 -17.88 -5.04
C GLY A 322 10.38 -18.65 -4.49
N LYS A 323 10.63 -19.78 -3.81
CA LYS A 323 9.60 -20.62 -3.17
C LYS A 323 9.01 -19.92 -1.95
N THR A 324 9.84 -19.28 -1.14
CA THR A 324 9.41 -18.54 0.06
C THR A 324 8.49 -17.39 -0.31
N LEU A 325 8.89 -16.52 -1.25
CA LEU A 325 8.03 -15.42 -1.72
C LEU A 325 6.70 -15.92 -2.30
N PHE A 326 6.73 -17.03 -3.03
CA PHE A 326 5.51 -17.65 -3.56
C PHE A 326 4.58 -18.14 -2.44
N ASN A 327 5.13 -18.74 -1.39
CA ASN A 327 4.37 -19.16 -0.21
C ASN A 327 3.81 -17.98 0.59
N MET A 328 4.60 -16.93 0.80
CA MET A 328 4.15 -15.69 1.44
C MET A 328 3.01 -15.04 0.66
N GLN A 329 3.13 -14.99 -0.67
CA GLN A 329 2.07 -14.51 -1.55
C GLN A 329 0.78 -15.33 -1.40
N LYS A 330 0.88 -16.67 -1.32
CA LYS A 330 -0.28 -17.54 -1.05
C LYS A 330 -0.96 -17.20 0.26
N ALA A 331 -0.20 -16.97 1.33
CA ALA A 331 -0.75 -16.56 2.62
C ALA A 331 -1.47 -15.19 2.53
N VAL A 332 -0.85 -14.19 1.89
CA VAL A 332 -1.42 -12.85 1.74
C VAL A 332 -2.73 -12.88 0.93
N ILE A 333 -2.73 -13.54 -0.23
CA ILE A 333 -3.89 -13.62 -1.12
C ILE A 333 -5.04 -14.37 -0.43
N SER A 334 -4.75 -15.53 0.18
CA SER A 334 -5.77 -16.33 0.88
C SER A 334 -6.44 -15.53 1.99
N SER A 335 -5.65 -14.80 2.77
CA SER A 335 -6.14 -13.94 3.85
C SER A 335 -6.94 -12.74 3.33
N THR A 336 -6.46 -12.05 2.29
CA THR A 336 -7.18 -10.95 1.66
C THR A 336 -8.54 -11.39 1.10
N LEU A 337 -8.60 -12.56 0.46
CA LEU A 337 -9.86 -13.12 -0.03
C LEU A 337 -10.80 -13.50 1.11
N ASN A 338 -10.28 -14.02 2.24
CA ASN A 338 -11.08 -14.26 3.43
C ASN A 338 -11.69 -12.96 3.98
N ILE A 339 -10.93 -11.87 4.02
CA ILE A 339 -11.42 -10.55 4.42
C ILE A 339 -12.53 -10.09 3.47
N ASN A 340 -12.30 -10.17 2.15
CA ASN A 340 -13.30 -9.77 1.15
C ASN A 340 -14.60 -10.57 1.29
N ARG A 341 -14.52 -11.90 1.45
CA ARG A 341 -15.70 -12.75 1.65
C ARG A 341 -16.44 -12.40 2.95
N SER A 342 -15.70 -12.22 4.05
CA SER A 342 -16.29 -11.84 5.34
C SER A 342 -17.01 -10.50 5.23
N PHE A 343 -16.40 -9.53 4.55
CA PHE A 343 -16.98 -8.20 4.33
C PHE A 343 -18.31 -8.26 3.55
N LYS A 344 -18.37 -9.09 2.50
CA LYS A 344 -19.60 -9.22 1.69
C LYS A 344 -20.79 -9.82 2.46
N VAL A 345 -20.55 -10.57 3.53
CA VAL A 345 -21.61 -11.13 4.37
C VAL A 345 -22.17 -10.10 5.36
N LEU A 346 -21.45 -8.99 5.58
CA LEU A 346 -21.90 -7.86 6.40
C LEU A 346 -22.81 -6.89 5.62
N SER A 347 -23.31 -7.29 4.45
CA SER A 347 -24.14 -6.46 3.56
C SER A 347 -25.58 -6.36 4.00
#